data_AF-A4Q7W0-F1
#
_entry.id   AF-A4Q7W0-F1
#
_cell.length_a   1.000
_cell.length_b   1.000
_cell.length_c   1.000
_cell.angle_alpha   90.00
_cell.angle_beta   90.00
_cell.angle_gamma   90.00
#
_symmetry.space_group_name_H-M   'P 1'
#
loop_
_entity.id
_entity.type
_entity.pdbx_description
1 polymer ?
#
loop_
_entity_poly.entity_id
_entity_poly.type
_entity_poly.pdbx_seq_one_letter_code
_entity_poly.pdbx_strand_id
1 'polypeptide(L)'
;MKQYKFKYIKIAETKGLKIAILHFAEKFREIYKNKSKSKNAHKESMLHIYANNLIRNWQKKFYNNGMKSLISARGKNKSPCRPKKKYTINDLSEIDRGIYQEIMENVLRRSGIDPAIVLEELKKRKQELEQQQKQEQEKDKDKIEN
;
A
#
# COMPACT_ATOMS: atom_id res chain seq x y z
N MET A 1 -4.30 -13.15 11.57
CA MET A 1 -4.08 -13.79 10.25
C MET A 1 -2.89 -13.25 9.45
N LYS A 2 -2.61 -11.92 9.40
CA LYS A 2 -1.52 -11.36 8.56
C LYS A 2 -0.09 -11.80 8.95
N GLN A 3 0.23 -11.90 10.24
CA GLN A 3 1.58 -12.29 10.71
C GLN A 3 1.95 -13.73 10.34
N TYR A 4 0.98 -14.66 10.37
CA TYR A 4 1.19 -16.05 9.97
C TYR A 4 1.55 -16.17 8.48
N LYS A 5 0.94 -15.35 7.61
CA LYS A 5 1.22 -15.34 6.16
C LYS A 5 2.68 -14.99 5.86
N PHE A 6 3.19 -13.89 6.43
CA PHE A 6 4.56 -13.44 6.17
C PHE A 6 5.62 -14.42 6.67
N LYS A 7 5.38 -15.08 7.80
CA LYS A 7 6.28 -16.11 8.36
C LYS A 7 6.54 -17.22 7.33
N TYR A 8 5.50 -17.80 6.74
CA TYR A 8 5.66 -18.95 5.83
C TYR A 8 6.14 -18.56 4.43
N ILE A 9 5.85 -17.34 3.97
CA ILE A 9 6.46 -16.79 2.74
C ILE A 9 7.98 -16.70 2.92
N LYS A 10 8.47 -16.11 4.02
CA LYS A 10 9.91 -16.01 4.30
C LYS A 10 10.59 -17.37 4.40
N ILE A 11 9.94 -18.35 5.05
CA ILE A 11 10.47 -19.73 5.11
C ILE A 11 10.53 -20.35 3.71
N ALA A 12 9.52 -20.12 2.87
CA ALA A 12 9.50 -20.64 1.50
C ALA A 12 10.60 -20.01 0.62
N GLU A 13 10.90 -18.73 0.81
CA GLU A 13 11.96 -18.01 0.08
C GLU A 13 13.36 -18.44 0.53
N THR A 14 13.55 -18.64 1.84
CA THR A 14 14.88 -18.95 2.42
C THR A 14 15.22 -20.44 2.42
N LYS A 15 14.22 -21.31 2.63
CA LYS A 15 14.40 -22.76 2.84
C LYS A 15 13.63 -23.60 1.82
N GLY A 16 12.90 -22.97 0.90
CA GLY A 16 12.12 -23.65 -0.13
C GLY A 16 10.69 -24.00 0.29
N LEU A 17 9.82 -24.13 -0.72
CA LEU A 17 8.39 -24.35 -0.55
C LEU A 17 8.07 -25.64 0.22
N LYS A 18 8.83 -26.73 -0.02
CA LYS A 18 8.63 -28.01 0.65
C LYS A 18 8.81 -27.90 2.17
N ILE A 19 9.84 -27.17 2.61
CA ILE A 19 10.10 -26.94 4.04
C ILE A 19 9.04 -26.03 4.66
N ALA A 20 8.57 -25.01 3.94
CA ALA A 20 7.50 -24.16 4.43
C ALA A 20 6.16 -24.91 4.62
N ILE A 21 5.84 -25.85 3.73
CA ILE A 21 4.66 -26.71 3.82
C ILE A 21 4.75 -27.61 5.06
N LEU A 22 5.89 -28.27 5.28
CA LEU A 22 6.12 -29.13 6.44
C LEU A 22 5.97 -28.36 7.75
N HIS A 23 6.65 -27.21 7.87
CA HIS A 23 6.53 -26.35 9.04
C HIS A 23 5.10 -25.86 9.30
N PHE A 24 4.35 -25.54 8.24
CA PHE A 24 2.95 -25.16 8.38
C PHE A 24 2.11 -26.33 8.89
N ALA A 25 2.26 -27.51 8.28
CA ALA A 25 1.51 -28.70 8.64
C ALA A 25 1.78 -29.13 10.09
N GLU A 26 3.04 -29.10 10.54
CA GLU A 26 3.43 -29.38 11.92
C GLU A 26 2.82 -28.39 12.91
N LYS A 27 2.96 -27.09 12.67
CA LYS A 27 2.42 -26.06 13.56
C LYS A 27 0.88 -26.10 13.60
N PHE A 28 0.25 -26.33 12.46
CA PHE A 28 -1.19 -26.51 12.38
C PHE A 28 -1.61 -27.75 13.16
N ARG A 29 -0.88 -28.86 13.00
CA ARG A 29 -1.11 -30.08 13.78
C ARG A 29 -0.97 -29.84 15.28
N GLU A 30 -0.01 -29.06 15.76
CA GLU A 30 0.09 -28.70 17.19
C GLU A 30 -1.13 -27.94 17.70
N ILE A 31 -1.63 -26.97 16.92
CA ILE A 31 -2.80 -26.17 17.29
C ILE A 31 -4.06 -27.04 17.40
N TYR A 32 -4.20 -28.04 16.52
CA TYR A 32 -5.39 -28.89 16.44
C TYR A 32 -5.23 -30.28 17.11
N LYS A 33 -4.02 -30.62 17.58
CA LYS A 33 -3.71 -31.87 18.33
C LYS A 33 -4.53 -31.98 19.61
N ASN A 34 -4.89 -30.85 20.22
CA ASN A 34 -5.69 -30.81 21.44
C ASN A 34 -7.19 -31.10 21.21
N LYS A 35 -7.65 -31.32 19.96
CA LYS A 35 -9.08 -31.51 19.64
C LYS A 35 -9.46 -32.84 18.97
N SER A 36 -8.53 -33.65 18.46
CA SER A 36 -8.92 -34.99 17.97
C SER A 36 -7.79 -36.01 18.00
N LYS A 37 -8.06 -37.17 18.62
CA LYS A 37 -7.12 -38.31 18.83
C LYS A 37 -6.87 -39.19 17.59
N SER A 38 -7.42 -38.88 16.41
CA SER A 38 -7.36 -39.84 15.29
C SER A 38 -6.10 -39.68 14.43
N LYS A 39 -5.18 -40.64 14.53
CA LYS A 39 -4.02 -40.83 13.63
C LYS A 39 -4.47 -41.39 12.27
N ASN A 40 -4.97 -40.55 11.36
CA ASN A 40 -5.25 -40.98 9.97
C ASN A 40 -4.30 -40.27 8.99
N ALA A 41 -3.43 -41.03 8.33
CA ALA A 41 -2.51 -40.55 7.29
C ALA A 41 -3.22 -39.80 6.15
N HIS A 42 -4.49 -40.12 5.88
CA HIS A 42 -5.32 -39.41 4.92
C HIS A 42 -5.56 -37.94 5.30
N LYS A 43 -5.76 -37.64 6.60
CA LYS A 43 -5.88 -36.26 7.11
C LYS A 43 -4.58 -35.49 6.95
N GLU A 44 -3.45 -36.19 7.06
CA GLU A 44 -2.11 -35.61 6.94
C GLU A 44 -1.81 -35.22 5.49
N SER A 45 -2.13 -36.08 4.51
CA SER A 45 -2.04 -35.74 3.09
C SER A 45 -2.91 -34.53 2.73
N MET A 46 -4.16 -34.48 3.22
CA MET A 46 -5.04 -33.32 3.02
C MET A 46 -4.48 -32.03 3.62
N LEU A 47 -3.85 -32.09 4.79
CA LEU A 47 -3.20 -30.94 5.43
C LEU A 47 -2.03 -30.41 4.60
N HIS A 48 -1.22 -31.29 4.02
CA HIS A 48 -0.12 -30.90 3.15
C HIS A 48 -0.64 -30.27 1.84
N ILE A 49 -1.70 -30.83 1.24
CA ILE A 49 -2.37 -30.26 0.07
C ILE A 49 -2.92 -28.87 0.38
N TYR A 50 -3.61 -28.74 1.51
CA TYR A 50 -4.15 -27.46 1.98
C TYR A 50 -3.05 -26.42 2.19
N ALA A 51 -1.97 -26.79 2.89
CA ALA A 51 -0.81 -25.94 3.15
C ALA A 51 -0.12 -25.48 1.85
N ASN A 52 0.07 -26.40 0.90
CA ASN A 52 0.65 -26.11 -0.42
C ASN A 52 -0.19 -25.06 -1.16
N ASN A 53 -1.51 -25.26 -1.24
CA ASN A 53 -2.43 -24.32 -1.88
C ASN A 53 -2.42 -22.95 -1.21
N LEU A 54 -2.38 -22.90 0.12
CA LEU A 54 -2.34 -21.65 0.90
C LEU A 54 -1.05 -20.87 0.62
N ILE A 55 0.11 -21.51 0.77
CA ILE A 55 1.42 -20.87 0.64
C ILE A 55 1.64 -20.42 -0.81
N ARG A 56 1.30 -21.25 -1.81
CA ARG A 56 1.36 -20.85 -3.23
C ARG A 56 0.46 -19.66 -3.54
N ASN A 57 -0.77 -19.64 -3.02
CA ASN A 57 -1.67 -18.50 -3.21
C ASN A 57 -1.13 -17.24 -2.53
N TRP A 58 -0.52 -17.38 -1.35
CA TRP A 58 0.12 -16.28 -0.65
C TRP A 58 1.32 -15.71 -1.39
N GLN A 59 2.22 -16.57 -1.88
CA GLN A 59 3.32 -16.17 -2.75
C GLN A 59 2.77 -15.49 -4.00
N LYS A 60 1.83 -16.12 -4.73
CA LYS A 60 1.22 -15.52 -5.93
C LYS A 60 0.60 -14.14 -5.66
N LYS A 61 -0.13 -13.96 -4.57
CA LYS A 61 -0.70 -12.65 -4.18
C LYS A 61 0.36 -11.66 -3.70
N PHE A 62 1.44 -12.12 -3.09
CA PHE A 62 2.56 -11.27 -2.65
C PHE A 62 3.38 -10.78 -3.85
N TYR A 63 3.80 -11.69 -4.73
CA TYR A 63 4.48 -11.38 -5.99
C TYR A 63 3.58 -10.59 -6.94
N ASN A 64 2.28 -10.88 -7.03
CA ASN A 64 1.36 -10.07 -7.84
C ASN A 64 1.16 -8.65 -7.29
N ASN A 65 1.27 -8.43 -5.97
CA ASN A 65 1.16 -7.08 -5.42
C ASN A 65 2.50 -6.33 -5.51
N GLY A 66 3.64 -7.01 -5.32
CA GLY A 66 4.99 -6.42 -5.41
C GLY A 66 5.50 -6.20 -6.84
N MET A 67 5.20 -7.12 -7.78
CA MET A 67 5.57 -6.96 -9.20
C MET A 67 4.58 -6.08 -9.97
N LYS A 68 3.29 -6.03 -9.61
CA LYS A 68 2.36 -5.05 -10.23
C LYS A 68 2.67 -3.61 -9.84
N SER A 69 3.36 -3.37 -8.72
CA SER A 69 3.89 -2.05 -8.38
C SER A 69 5.20 -1.70 -9.08
N LEU A 70 5.85 -2.66 -9.77
CA LEU A 70 7.14 -2.46 -10.44
C LEU A 70 7.05 -2.49 -11.99
N ILE A 71 6.02 -3.11 -12.57
CA ILE A 71 5.83 -3.14 -14.04
C ILE A 71 4.95 -1.95 -14.46
N SER A 72 5.63 -0.85 -14.78
CA SER A 72 5.35 0.23 -15.74
C SER A 72 3.91 0.56 -16.16
N ALA A 73 3.71 1.88 -16.28
CA ALA A 73 2.76 2.57 -17.13
C ALA A 73 2.56 1.93 -18.52
N ARG A 74 1.31 2.01 -19.01
CA ARG A 74 0.78 1.54 -20.31
C ARG A 74 0.56 0.02 -20.45
N GLY A 75 -0.68 -0.43 -20.19
CA GLY A 75 -1.16 -1.70 -20.76
C GLY A 75 -2.36 -2.37 -20.10
N LYS A 76 -3.53 -2.21 -20.74
CA LYS A 76 -4.80 -2.95 -20.61
C LYS A 76 -5.73 -2.59 -19.44
N ASN A 77 -6.72 -1.78 -19.85
CA ASN A 77 -7.92 -1.34 -19.15
C ASN A 77 -8.46 -2.40 -18.18
N LYS A 78 -8.29 -2.13 -16.88
CA LYS A 78 -9.39 -2.46 -15.97
C LYS A 78 -10.59 -1.69 -16.48
N SER A 79 -11.78 -2.29 -16.44
CA SER A 79 -13.04 -1.57 -16.61
C SER A 79 -12.95 -0.20 -15.93
N PRO A 80 -13.63 0.86 -16.43
CA PRO A 80 -13.70 2.11 -15.68
C PRO A 80 -14.43 1.78 -14.37
N CYS A 81 -13.64 1.37 -13.38
CA CYS A 81 -14.00 1.45 -12.00
C CYS A 81 -14.27 2.93 -11.87
N ARG A 82 -15.57 3.29 -11.78
CA ARG A 82 -16.02 4.67 -11.66
C ARG A 82 -14.97 5.39 -10.82
N PRO A 83 -14.32 6.45 -11.34
CA PRO A 83 -13.25 7.08 -10.60
C PRO A 83 -13.82 7.35 -9.21
N LYS A 84 -13.25 6.68 -8.20
CA LYS A 84 -13.67 6.93 -6.82
C LYS A 84 -13.54 8.44 -6.67
N LYS A 85 -14.65 9.11 -6.36
CA LYS A 85 -14.67 10.57 -6.28
C LYS A 85 -13.51 10.95 -5.37
N LYS A 86 -12.55 11.68 -5.94
CA LYS A 86 -11.40 12.15 -5.16
C LYS A 86 -11.96 13.26 -4.30
N TYR A 87 -12.13 12.99 -3.01
CA TYR A 87 -12.48 14.02 -2.05
C TYR A 87 -11.25 14.94 -1.92
N THR A 88 -11.45 16.18 -2.29
CA THR A 88 -10.51 17.28 -2.07
C THR A 88 -10.88 18.00 -0.78
N ILE A 89 -9.95 18.79 -0.24
CA ILE A 89 -10.25 19.66 0.89
C ILE A 89 -11.44 20.60 0.61
N ASN A 90 -11.67 20.90 -0.68
CA ASN A 90 -12.77 21.75 -1.12
C ASN A 90 -14.14 21.06 -0.98
N ASP A 91 -14.17 19.72 -0.94
CA ASP A 91 -15.39 18.93 -0.73
C ASP A 91 -15.79 18.83 0.75
N LEU A 92 -14.96 19.35 1.68
CA LEU A 92 -15.25 19.39 3.11
C LEU A 92 -16.08 20.62 3.50
N SER A 93 -16.93 20.48 4.52
CA SER A 93 -17.62 21.60 5.16
C SER A 93 -16.62 22.53 5.88
N GLU A 94 -17.01 23.77 6.18
CA GLU A 94 -16.15 24.70 6.91
C GLU A 94 -15.71 24.15 8.27
N ILE A 95 -16.63 23.45 8.96
CA ILE A 95 -16.36 22.79 10.24
C ILE A 95 -15.32 21.68 10.04
N ASP A 96 -15.51 20.83 9.03
CA ASP A 96 -14.57 19.73 8.73
C ASP A 96 -13.19 20.24 8.32
N ARG A 97 -13.12 21.37 7.60
CA ARG A 97 -11.86 22.03 7.26
C ARG A 97 -11.14 22.55 8.51
N GLY A 98 -11.87 23.14 9.45
CA GLY A 98 -11.31 23.57 10.74
C GLY A 98 -10.73 22.40 11.53
N ILE A 99 -11.47 21.29 11.63
CA ILE A 99 -11.01 20.06 12.30
C ILE A 99 -9.78 19.48 11.60
N TYR A 100 -9.78 19.45 10.26
CA TYR A 100 -8.64 18.99 9.47
C TYR A 100 -7.40 19.85 9.74
N GLN A 101 -7.54 21.17 9.77
CA GLN A 101 -6.44 22.09 10.05
C GLN A 101 -5.85 21.84 11.45
N GLU A 102 -6.71 21.72 12.47
CA GLU A 102 -6.27 21.44 13.84
C GLU A 102 -5.50 20.12 13.95
N ILE A 103 -5.99 19.05 13.29
CA ILE A 103 -5.30 17.76 13.25
C ILE A 103 -3.91 17.92 12.61
N MET A 104 -3.82 18.65 11.50
CA MET A 104 -2.55 18.86 10.80
C MET A 104 -1.56 19.66 11.64
N GLU A 105 -1.98 20.75 12.26
CA GLU A 105 -1.12 21.56 13.16
C GLU A 105 -0.62 20.73 14.35
N ASN A 106 -1.48 19.90 14.93
CA ASN A 106 -1.12 19.00 16.02
C ASN A 106 -0.08 17.95 15.57
N VAL A 107 -0.22 17.40 14.36
CA VAL A 107 0.74 16.43 13.80
C VAL A 107 2.10 17.09 13.53
N LEU A 108 2.11 18.30 12.97
CA LEU A 108 3.34 19.06 12.73
C LEU A 108 4.06 19.39 14.04
N ARG A 109 3.34 19.89 15.04
CA ARG A 109 3.90 20.21 16.35
C ARG A 109 4.47 18.98 17.05
N ARG A 110 3.80 17.82 16.97
CA ARG A 110 4.31 16.54 17.48
C ARG A 110 5.57 16.08 16.76
N SER A 111 5.74 16.46 15.51
CA SER A 111 6.92 16.17 14.70
C SER A 111 8.04 17.20 14.92
N GLY A 112 7.85 18.18 15.81
CA GLY A 112 8.81 19.25 16.07
C GLY A 112 8.87 20.32 14.97
N ILE A 113 7.88 20.34 14.07
CA ILE A 113 7.80 21.31 12.97
C ILE A 113 6.85 22.42 13.40
N ASP A 114 7.35 23.65 13.42
CA ASP A 114 6.53 24.83 13.62
C ASP A 114 5.65 25.06 12.37
N PRO A 115 4.31 25.10 12.51
CA PRO A 115 3.40 25.44 11.41
C PRO A 115 3.76 26.74 10.68
N ALA A 116 4.38 27.73 11.36
CA ALA A 116 4.81 28.97 10.75
C ALA A 116 5.85 28.76 9.62
N ILE A 117 6.77 27.81 9.80
CA ILE A 117 7.79 27.47 8.80
C ILE A 117 7.13 26.93 7.53
N VAL A 118 6.12 26.07 7.70
CA VAL A 118 5.35 25.52 6.57
C VAL A 118 4.62 26.64 5.83
N LEU A 119 4.05 27.60 6.57
CA LEU A 119 3.36 28.75 5.99
C LEU A 119 4.30 29.67 5.19
N GLU A 120 5.50 29.93 5.69
CA GLU A 120 6.51 30.71 4.98
C GLU A 120 6.98 30.02 3.69
N GLU A 121 7.26 28.72 3.76
CA GLU A 121 7.67 27.92 2.60
C GLU A 121 6.56 27.87 1.53
N LEU A 122 5.29 27.77 1.97
CA LEU A 122 4.14 27.84 1.07
C LEU A 122 4.03 29.20 0.36
N LYS A 123 4.27 30.31 1.08
CA LYS A 123 4.27 31.65 0.49
C LYS A 123 5.36 31.80 -0.58
N LYS A 124 6.58 31.34 -0.30
CA LYS A 124 7.70 31.38 -1.25
C LYS A 124 7.37 30.62 -2.54
N ARG A 125 6.88 29.38 -2.44
CA ARG A 125 6.53 28.57 -3.62
C ARG A 125 5.39 29.15 -4.43
N LYS A 126 4.40 29.79 -3.77
CA LYS A 126 3.33 30.47 -4.48
C LYS A 126 3.86 31.65 -5.31
N GLN A 127 4.78 32.44 -4.75
CA GLN A 127 5.43 33.53 -5.47
C GLN A 127 6.27 33.04 -6.65
N GLU A 128 7.01 31.95 -6.49
CA GLU A 128 7.80 31.34 -7.58
C GLU A 128 6.92 30.83 -8.72
N LEU A 129 5.80 30.18 -8.40
CA LEU A 129 4.83 29.71 -9.41
C LEU A 129 4.19 30.88 -10.18
N GLU A 130 3.82 31.96 -9.49
CA GLU A 130 3.29 33.17 -10.14
C GLU A 130 4.33 33.83 -11.05
N GLN A 131 5.61 33.80 -10.69
CA GLN A 131 6.70 34.30 -11.54
C GLN A 131 6.95 33.42 -12.77
N GLN A 132 6.93 32.09 -12.60
CA GLN A 132 7.08 31.14 -13.72
C GLN A 132 5.94 31.29 -14.74
N GLN A 133 4.69 31.41 -14.27
CA GLN A 133 3.54 31.62 -15.16
C GLN A 133 3.63 32.94 -15.94
N LYS A 134 4.16 34.01 -15.33
CA LYS A 134 4.39 35.28 -16.02
C LYS A 134 5.46 35.15 -17.12
N GLN A 135 6.57 34.47 -16.82
CA GLN A 135 7.64 34.24 -17.80
C GLN A 135 7.20 33.33 -18.97
N GLU A 136 6.35 32.34 -18.72
CA GLU A 136 5.76 31.51 -19.78
C GLU A 136 4.82 32.32 -20.68
N GLN A 137 3.98 33.18 -20.11
CA GLN A 137 3.09 34.04 -20.88
C GLN A 137 3.83 35.09 -21.73
N GLU A 138 4.99 35.56 -21.26
CA GLU A 138 5.82 36.52 -22.00
C GLU A 138 6.54 35.85 -23.18
N LYS A 139 7.08 34.64 -22.96
CA LYS A 139 7.71 33.82 -24.03
C LYS A 139 6.73 33.37 -25.12
N ASP A 140 5.46 33.16 -24.79
CA ASP A 140 4.46 32.78 -25.78
C ASP A 140 3.95 33.98 -26.58
N LYS A 141 4.06 35.22 -26.07
CA LYS A 141 3.81 36.44 -26.85
C LYS A 141 4.91 36.72 -27.87
N ASP A 142 6.18 36.55 -27.50
CA ASP A 142 7.33 36.76 -28.39
C ASP A 142 7.38 35.77 -29.58
N LYS A 143 6.69 34.63 -29.48
CA LYS A 143 6.55 33.64 -30.57
C LYS A 143 5.44 33.96 -31.56
N ILE A 144 4.54 34.89 -31.24
CA ILE A 144 3.41 35.27 -32.11
C ILE A 144 3.78 36.50 -32.96
N GLU A 145 4.76 37.32 -32.55
CA GLU A 145 5.20 38.53 -33.25
C GLU A 145 6.40 38.34 -34.21
N ASN A 146 6.89 37.11 -34.41
CA ASN A 146 8.01 36.79 -35.30
C ASN A 146 7.62 35.85 -36.45
#